data_AF-X0X111-F1
#
_entry.id   AF-X0X111-F1
#
_cell.length_a   1.000
_cell.length_b   1.000
_cell.length_c   1.000
_cell.angle_alpha   90.00
_cell.angle_beta   90.00
_cell.angle_gamma   90.00
#
_symmetry.space_group_name_H-M   'P 1'
#
loop_
_entity.id
_entity.type
_entity.pdbx_description
1 polymer ?
#
loop_
_entity_poly.entity_id
_entity_poly.type
_entity_poly.pdbx_seq_one_letter_code
_entity_poly.pdbx_strand_id
1 'polypeptide(L)'
;MDAVKSLLHLPPMKGNRVAVITPTGAGGIMVSDALERYGLKMASLSETTIKQIADLSPEWMPLANPLDIWPAAMKHKLKDVYAIALKAVLDDHNVDGVLCISIAPEITESAFLDVSEIINGVVSKLPDKPVVAWLYGPNQKEINEKLERKERVGAYQTIERAVWSLSLLRERQQFLEKTKTH
;
A
#
# COMPACT_ATOMS: atom_id res chain seq x y z
N MET A 1 8.68 -15.08 11.19
CA MET A 1 9.42 -14.29 10.17
C MET A 1 8.75 -12.95 9.90
N ASP A 2 7.43 -12.88 9.72
CA ASP A 2 6.72 -11.63 9.40
C ASP A 2 6.90 -10.47 10.40
N ALA A 3 6.82 -10.72 11.70
CA ALA A 3 7.06 -9.68 12.71
C ALA A 3 8.49 -9.12 12.60
N VAL A 4 9.48 -10.01 12.46
CA VAL A 4 10.89 -9.65 12.36
C VAL A 4 11.14 -8.77 11.14
N LYS A 5 10.69 -9.19 9.94
CA LYS A 5 10.88 -8.38 8.73
C LYS A 5 10.19 -7.01 8.84
N SER A 6 8.98 -6.97 9.40
CA SER A 6 8.22 -5.72 9.53
C SER A 6 8.96 -4.76 10.47
N LEU A 7 9.31 -5.22 11.67
CA LEU A 7 9.93 -4.39 12.70
C LEU A 7 11.37 -3.98 12.37
N LEU A 8 12.12 -4.79 11.62
CA LEU A 8 13.50 -4.47 11.24
C LEU A 8 13.58 -3.50 10.05
N HIS A 9 12.75 -3.72 9.02
CA HIS A 9 12.94 -3.06 7.72
C HIS A 9 11.96 -1.91 7.46
N LEU A 10 10.79 -1.90 8.11
CA LEU A 10 9.78 -0.88 7.86
C LEU A 10 9.83 0.24 8.91
N PRO A 11 9.60 1.51 8.51
CA PRO A 11 9.54 2.63 9.43
C PRO A 11 8.33 2.50 10.39
N PRO A 12 8.36 3.19 11.54
CA PRO A 12 7.23 3.18 12.47
C PRO A 12 5.98 3.82 11.84
N MET A 13 4.79 3.30 12.21
CA MET A 13 3.52 3.88 11.78
C MET A 13 3.04 4.91 12.81
N LYS A 14 3.08 6.19 12.45
CA LYS A 14 2.84 7.33 13.38
C LYS A 14 1.38 7.47 13.84
N GLY A 15 0.45 6.94 13.07
CA GLY A 15 -0.97 6.91 13.39
C GLY A 15 -1.60 5.62 12.88
N ASN A 16 -2.94 5.57 12.79
CA ASN A 16 -3.67 4.37 12.40
C ASN A 16 -4.44 4.50 11.07
N ARG A 17 -4.13 5.52 10.26
CA ARG A 17 -4.81 5.80 8.99
C ARG A 17 -4.05 5.18 7.83
N VAL A 18 -4.69 4.25 7.12
CA VAL A 18 -4.07 3.50 6.02
C VAL A 18 -4.68 3.90 4.68
N ALA A 19 -3.85 4.25 3.71
CA ALA A 19 -4.26 4.36 2.32
C ALA A 19 -4.17 2.99 1.64
N VAL A 20 -5.18 2.62 0.86
CA VAL A 20 -5.22 1.36 0.13
C VAL A 20 -5.23 1.66 -1.36
N ILE A 21 -4.26 1.12 -2.11
CA ILE A 21 -4.22 1.22 -3.57
C ILE A 21 -4.62 -0.14 -4.13
N THR A 22 -5.66 -0.16 -4.97
CA THR A 22 -6.19 -1.39 -5.52
C THR A 22 -6.42 -1.33 -7.03
N PRO A 23 -5.98 -2.33 -7.81
CA PRO A 23 -6.41 -2.52 -9.19
C PRO A 23 -7.70 -3.37 -9.27
N THR A 24 -8.36 -3.68 -8.14
CA THR A 24 -9.63 -4.43 -8.10
C THR A 24 -10.59 -3.86 -7.05
N GLY A 25 -11.84 -3.60 -7.41
CA GLY A 25 -12.83 -3.06 -6.46
C GLY A 25 -13.07 -3.96 -5.24
N ALA A 26 -13.13 -5.29 -5.42
CA ALA A 26 -13.42 -6.24 -4.34
C ALA A 26 -12.31 -6.32 -3.27
N GLY A 27 -11.04 -6.17 -3.68
CA GLY A 27 -9.91 -6.20 -2.74
C GLY A 27 -9.99 -5.06 -1.71
N GLY A 28 -10.51 -3.90 -2.11
CA GLY A 28 -10.65 -2.75 -1.22
C GLY A 28 -11.60 -3.00 -0.03
N ILE A 29 -12.71 -3.69 -0.26
CA ILE A 29 -13.69 -4.03 0.79
C ILE A 29 -13.06 -4.99 1.81
N MET A 30 -12.41 -6.05 1.32
CA MET A 30 -11.75 -7.04 2.19
C MET A 30 -10.64 -6.41 3.04
N VAL A 31 -9.89 -5.46 2.48
CA VAL A 31 -8.88 -4.71 3.25
C VAL A 31 -9.54 -3.86 4.33
N SER A 32 -10.67 -3.22 4.06
CA SER A 32 -11.39 -2.42 5.06
C SER A 32 -11.77 -3.24 6.30
N ASP A 33 -12.36 -4.42 6.09
CA ASP A 33 -12.74 -5.32 7.17
C ASP A 33 -11.53 -5.77 7.98
N ALA A 34 -10.41 -6.06 7.31
CA ALA A 34 -9.17 -6.43 7.98
C ALA A 34 -8.59 -5.26 8.80
N LEU A 35 -8.58 -4.04 8.26
CA LEU A 35 -8.09 -2.86 8.98
C LEU A 35 -8.84 -2.67 10.30
N GLU A 36 -10.16 -2.77 10.27
CA GLU A 36 -11.01 -2.62 11.46
C GLU A 36 -10.67 -3.67 12.53
N ARG A 37 -10.49 -4.94 12.15
CA ARG A 37 -10.13 -6.03 13.07
C ARG A 37 -8.81 -5.80 13.80
N TYR A 38 -7.88 -5.08 13.18
CA TYR A 38 -6.56 -4.78 13.75
C TYR A 38 -6.46 -3.34 14.32
N GLY A 39 -7.60 -2.66 14.53
CA GLY A 39 -7.64 -1.31 15.13
C GLY A 39 -7.07 -0.20 14.23
N LEU A 40 -6.93 -0.48 12.94
CA LEU A 40 -6.56 0.47 11.90
C LEU A 40 -7.83 0.97 11.20
N LYS A 41 -7.70 2.04 10.42
CA LYS A 41 -8.81 2.60 9.64
C LYS A 41 -8.36 3.12 8.29
N MET A 42 -9.28 3.18 7.34
CA MET A 42 -9.06 3.86 6.07
C MET A 42 -8.75 5.34 6.31
N ALA A 43 -7.69 5.84 5.67
CA ALA A 43 -7.38 7.26 5.62
C ALA A 43 -8.44 8.03 4.81
N SER A 44 -8.81 9.21 5.27
CA SER A 44 -9.53 10.20 4.46
C SER A 44 -8.51 10.97 3.62
N LEU A 45 -8.41 10.64 2.34
CA LEU A 45 -7.44 11.27 1.44
C LEU A 45 -7.76 12.77 1.26
N SER A 46 -6.72 13.58 1.18
CA SER A 46 -6.86 15.01 0.92
C SER A 46 -7.37 15.27 -0.50
N GLU A 47 -8.01 16.43 -0.69
CA GLU A 47 -8.47 16.86 -2.01
C GLU A 47 -7.33 16.91 -3.04
N THR A 48 -6.12 17.30 -2.61
CA THR A 48 -4.92 17.31 -3.46
C THR A 48 -4.58 15.91 -3.97
N THR A 49 -4.59 14.91 -3.09
CA THR A 49 -4.34 13.51 -3.45
C THR A 49 -5.43 12.99 -4.39
N ILE A 50 -6.70 13.23 -4.07
CA ILE A 50 -7.83 12.81 -4.91
C ILE A 50 -7.73 13.44 -6.30
N LYS A 51 -7.44 14.73 -6.38
CA LYS A 51 -7.33 15.47 -7.65
C LYS A 51 -6.26 14.89 -8.56
N GLN A 52 -5.07 14.58 -8.03
CA GLN A 52 -3.98 14.01 -8.82
C GLN A 52 -4.38 12.71 -9.54
N ILE A 53 -5.27 11.92 -8.96
CA ILE A 53 -5.72 10.65 -9.52
C ILE A 53 -7.00 10.82 -10.34
N ALA A 54 -7.86 11.78 -9.98
CA ALA A 54 -9.03 12.15 -10.75
C ALA A 54 -8.63 12.62 -12.16
N ASP A 55 -7.54 13.38 -12.28
CA ASP A 55 -7.00 13.84 -13.58
C ASP A 55 -6.58 12.69 -14.51
N LEU A 56 -6.35 11.48 -13.96
CA LEU A 56 -6.04 10.25 -14.71
C LEU A 56 -7.27 9.35 -14.92
N SER A 57 -8.36 9.63 -14.22
CA SER A 57 -9.53 8.75 -14.13
C SER A 57 -10.68 9.27 -15.01
N PRO A 58 -11.71 8.45 -15.29
CA PRO A 58 -12.95 8.96 -15.87
C PRO A 58 -13.66 9.95 -14.93
N GLU A 59 -14.17 11.06 -15.47
CA GLU A 59 -14.84 12.12 -14.68
C GLU A 59 -16.05 11.61 -13.89
N TRP A 60 -16.72 10.56 -14.38
CA TRP A 60 -17.90 9.98 -13.74
C TRP A 60 -17.58 9.11 -12.51
N MET A 61 -16.29 8.79 -12.28
CA MET A 61 -15.89 7.88 -11.20
C MET A 61 -15.50 8.67 -9.94
N PRO A 62 -16.25 8.53 -8.83
CA PRO A 62 -15.82 9.09 -7.57
C PRO A 62 -14.60 8.33 -7.06
N LEU A 63 -13.56 9.06 -6.66
CA LEU A 63 -12.36 8.50 -6.04
C LEU A 63 -12.42 8.71 -4.53
N ALA A 64 -12.06 7.66 -3.80
CA ALA A 64 -11.99 7.64 -2.34
C ALA A 64 -10.87 6.68 -1.90
N ASN A 65 -10.91 6.26 -0.64
CA ASN A 65 -10.07 5.20 -0.11
C ASN A 65 -10.98 4.01 0.28
N PRO A 66 -10.83 2.81 -0.30
CA PRO A 66 -9.78 2.35 -1.21
C PRO A 66 -9.68 3.13 -2.53
N LEU A 67 -8.45 3.37 -2.97
CA LEU A 67 -8.14 4.03 -4.22
C LEU A 67 -8.11 3.00 -5.35
N ASP A 68 -9.26 2.81 -6.01
CA ASP A 68 -9.36 1.96 -7.20
C ASP A 68 -8.76 2.66 -8.42
N ILE A 69 -7.59 2.18 -8.84
CA ILE A 69 -6.81 2.76 -9.94
C ILE A 69 -7.09 2.07 -11.29
N TRP A 70 -7.91 1.03 -11.33
CA TRP A 70 -8.09 0.24 -12.55
C TRP A 70 -8.64 1.07 -13.72
N PRO A 71 -9.66 1.94 -13.54
CA PRO A 71 -10.18 2.73 -14.65
C PRO A 71 -9.17 3.74 -15.21
N ALA A 72 -8.29 4.30 -14.37
CA ALA A 72 -7.16 5.10 -14.82
C ALA A 72 -6.13 4.25 -15.59
N ALA A 73 -5.84 3.05 -15.10
CA ALA A 73 -4.92 2.09 -15.73
C ALA A 73 -5.46 1.49 -17.05
N MET A 74 -6.74 1.67 -17.38
CA MET A 74 -7.28 1.34 -18.70
C MET A 74 -6.97 2.43 -19.74
N LYS A 75 -6.82 3.69 -19.31
CA LYS A 75 -6.49 4.83 -20.18
C LYS A 75 -4.98 5.07 -20.28
N HIS A 76 -4.26 4.72 -19.21
CA HIS A 76 -2.83 4.94 -19.05
C HIS A 76 -2.12 3.64 -18.70
N LYS A 77 -0.78 3.60 -18.69
CA LYS A 77 -0.07 2.39 -18.26
C LYS A 77 -0.25 2.19 -16.76
N LEU A 78 -0.64 0.99 -16.34
CA LEU A 78 -0.82 0.65 -14.91
C LEU A 78 0.37 1.09 -14.05
N LYS A 79 1.59 0.84 -14.51
CA LYS A 79 2.84 1.20 -13.82
C LYS A 79 2.93 2.71 -13.54
N ASP A 80 2.55 3.55 -14.50
CA ASP A 80 2.62 5.01 -14.36
C ASP A 80 1.55 5.50 -13.38
N VAL A 81 0.33 4.96 -13.49
CA VAL A 81 -0.78 5.27 -12.57
C VAL A 81 -0.44 4.85 -11.14
N TYR A 82 0.11 3.65 -10.95
CA TYR A 82 0.53 3.15 -9.63
C TYR A 82 1.61 4.03 -9.01
N ALA A 83 2.58 4.50 -9.82
CA ALA A 83 3.64 5.39 -9.36
C ALA A 83 3.08 6.72 -8.84
N ILE A 84 2.16 7.32 -9.60
CA ILE A 84 1.51 8.59 -9.25
C ILE A 84 0.64 8.42 -8.02
N ALA A 85 -0.21 7.39 -7.98
CA ALA A 85 -1.07 7.07 -6.84
C ALA A 85 -0.27 6.84 -5.56
N LEU A 86 0.78 6.01 -5.62
CA LEU A 86 1.62 5.69 -4.46
C LEU A 86 2.35 6.93 -3.96
N LYS A 87 2.90 7.75 -4.86
CA LYS A 87 3.53 9.01 -4.47
C LYS A 87 2.53 9.95 -3.79
N ALA A 88 1.35 10.12 -4.37
CA ALA A 88 0.32 11.00 -3.84
C ALA A 88 -0.10 10.62 -2.42
N VAL A 89 -0.39 9.34 -2.18
CA VAL A 89 -0.79 8.87 -0.83
C VAL A 89 0.36 8.91 0.17
N LEU A 90 1.61 8.70 -0.27
CA LEU A 90 2.78 8.83 0.61
C LEU A 90 3.06 10.27 1.00
N ASP A 91 2.77 11.24 0.12
CA ASP A 91 2.88 12.68 0.41
C ASP A 91 1.70 13.20 1.27
N ASP A 92 0.59 12.47 1.37
CA ASP A 92 -0.63 12.91 2.04
C ASP A 92 -0.52 12.89 3.58
N HIS A 93 -0.67 14.04 4.24
CA HIS A 93 -0.61 14.17 5.71
C HIS A 93 -1.70 13.38 6.45
N ASN A 94 -2.76 12.94 5.76
CA ASN A 94 -3.81 12.11 6.32
C ASN A 94 -3.51 10.61 6.31
N VAL A 95 -2.37 10.22 5.75
CA VAL A 95 -1.96 8.83 5.60
C VAL A 95 -0.76 8.54 6.51
N ASP A 96 -0.88 7.49 7.32
CA ASP A 96 0.17 7.04 8.24
C ASP A 96 0.88 5.78 7.76
N GLY A 97 0.23 4.97 6.90
CA GLY A 97 0.78 3.78 6.25
C GLY A 97 0.02 3.45 4.95
N VAL A 98 0.61 2.62 4.10
CA VAL A 98 0.03 2.29 2.78
C VAL A 98 -0.03 0.77 2.59
N LEU A 99 -1.17 0.27 2.10
CA LEU A 99 -1.34 -1.10 1.63
C LEU A 99 -1.56 -1.10 0.12
N CYS A 100 -0.64 -1.73 -0.60
CA CYS A 100 -0.69 -1.92 -2.04
C CYS A 100 -1.23 -3.31 -2.36
N ILE A 101 -2.31 -3.40 -3.15
CA ILE A 101 -2.70 -4.69 -3.76
C ILE A 101 -1.86 -4.85 -5.03
N SER A 102 -0.94 -5.81 -5.02
CA SER A 102 0.02 -6.07 -6.10
C SER A 102 -0.32 -7.39 -6.77
N ILE A 103 -0.52 -7.35 -8.09
CA ILE A 103 -0.78 -8.55 -8.87
C ILE A 103 0.53 -9.30 -9.08
N ALA A 104 0.48 -10.63 -8.99
CA ALA A 104 1.60 -11.54 -9.17
C ALA A 104 1.41 -12.42 -10.42
N PRO A 105 1.66 -11.88 -11.62
CA PRO A 105 1.46 -12.59 -12.88
C PRO A 105 2.49 -13.71 -13.09
N GLU A 106 2.05 -14.82 -13.70
CA GLU A 106 2.92 -15.96 -14.05
C GLU A 106 3.35 -15.95 -15.52
N ILE A 107 2.49 -15.47 -16.43
CA ILE A 107 2.77 -15.48 -17.88
C ILE A 107 3.27 -14.13 -18.38
N THR A 108 4.17 -14.17 -19.37
CA THR A 108 4.86 -13.00 -19.95
C THR A 108 3.90 -11.93 -20.46
N GLU A 109 2.79 -12.33 -21.08
CA GLU A 109 1.78 -11.43 -21.63
C GLU A 109 1.13 -10.56 -20.54
N SER A 110 1.13 -11.04 -19.30
CA SER A 110 0.59 -10.34 -18.13
C SER A 110 1.66 -9.65 -17.28
N ALA A 111 2.93 -9.67 -17.70
CA ALA A 111 4.05 -9.06 -16.96
C ALA A 111 3.92 -7.52 -16.79
N PHE A 112 3.06 -6.88 -17.58
CA PHE A 112 2.74 -5.45 -17.39
C PHE A 112 1.99 -5.19 -16.07
N LEU A 113 1.36 -6.22 -15.47
CA LEU A 113 0.68 -6.15 -14.18
C LEU A 113 1.65 -6.15 -12.99
N ASP A 114 2.90 -6.57 -13.19
CA ASP A 114 3.95 -6.52 -12.15
C ASP A 114 4.41 -5.07 -11.94
N VAL A 115 4.01 -4.50 -10.79
CA VAL A 115 4.35 -3.14 -10.35
C VAL A 115 5.46 -3.12 -9.29
N SER A 116 6.12 -4.23 -9.00
CA SER A 116 7.09 -4.35 -7.90
C SER A 116 8.24 -3.34 -7.98
N GLU A 117 8.84 -3.16 -9.16
CA GLU A 117 9.92 -2.19 -9.38
C GLU A 117 9.44 -0.73 -9.24
N ILE A 118 8.18 -0.46 -9.61
CA ILE A 118 7.59 0.86 -9.44
C ILE A 118 7.39 1.18 -7.96
N ILE A 119 6.80 0.25 -7.21
CA ILE A 119 6.59 0.41 -5.76
C ILE A 119 7.95 0.66 -5.08
N ASN A 120 8.94 -0.19 -5.37
CA ASN A 120 10.30 -0.02 -4.85
C ASN A 120 10.91 1.33 -5.22
N GLY A 121 10.75 1.79 -6.46
CA GLY A 121 11.28 3.06 -6.95
C GLY A 121 10.69 4.27 -6.21
N VAL A 122 9.38 4.26 -5.93
CA VAL A 122 8.70 5.34 -5.22
C VAL A 122 9.04 5.32 -3.73
N VAL A 123 8.90 4.18 -3.05
CA VAL A 123 9.18 4.05 -1.61
C VAL A 123 10.64 4.37 -1.28
N SER A 124 11.57 4.06 -2.19
CA SER A 124 12.97 4.43 -2.01
C SER A 124 13.20 5.94 -1.86
N LYS A 125 12.31 6.78 -2.40
CA LYS A 125 12.40 8.24 -2.36
C LYS A 125 11.58 8.85 -1.21
N LEU A 126 10.59 8.13 -0.68
CA LEU A 126 9.66 8.57 0.36
C LEU A 126 9.60 7.54 1.51
N PRO A 127 10.68 7.41 2.30
CA PRO A 127 10.84 6.30 3.25
C PRO A 127 10.13 6.49 4.60
N ASP A 128 9.37 7.58 4.79
CA ASP A 128 8.88 7.99 6.12
C ASP A 128 7.66 7.21 6.62
N LYS A 129 6.93 6.55 5.71
CA LYS A 129 5.69 5.82 6.00
C LYS A 129 5.84 4.36 5.57
N PRO A 130 5.38 3.40 6.38
CA PRO A 130 5.50 2.00 6.02
C PRO A 130 4.58 1.65 4.84
N VAL A 131 5.12 0.87 3.92
CA VAL A 131 4.39 0.33 2.77
C VAL A 131 4.42 -1.19 2.85
N VAL A 132 3.23 -1.77 2.79
CA VAL A 132 3.06 -3.23 2.69
C VAL A 132 2.31 -3.57 1.40
N ALA A 133 2.57 -4.75 0.86
CA ALA A 133 1.90 -5.27 -0.31
C ALA A 133 1.19 -6.58 0.01
N TRP A 134 -0.08 -6.67 -0.38
CA TRP A 134 -0.76 -7.96 -0.51
C TRP A 134 -0.57 -8.47 -1.94
N LEU A 135 -0.06 -9.70 -2.07
CA LEU A 135 0.22 -10.35 -3.34
C LEU A 135 -0.98 -11.18 -3.80
N TYR A 136 -1.51 -10.85 -4.96
CA TYR A 136 -2.64 -11.55 -5.57
C TYR A 136 -2.22 -12.20 -6.90
N GLY A 137 -2.30 -13.53 -6.99
CA GLY A 137 -1.98 -14.27 -8.21
C GLY A 137 -1.09 -15.49 -7.95
N PRO A 138 -0.72 -16.23 -9.01
CA PRO A 138 0.07 -17.46 -8.91
C PRO A 138 1.55 -17.23 -8.56
N ASN A 139 2.18 -16.15 -9.05
CA ASN A 139 3.63 -15.98 -8.95
C ASN A 139 4.08 -15.19 -7.70
N GLN A 140 3.48 -15.45 -6.54
CA GLN A 140 3.69 -14.61 -5.35
C GLN A 140 5.14 -14.65 -4.85
N LYS A 141 5.84 -15.78 -5.01
CA LYS A 141 7.22 -15.93 -4.51
C LYS A 141 8.18 -14.96 -5.20
N GLU A 142 8.19 -14.94 -6.53
CA GLU A 142 9.09 -14.07 -7.30
C GLU A 142 8.79 -12.58 -7.02
N ILE A 143 7.52 -12.22 -6.96
CA ILE A 143 7.10 -10.83 -6.71
C ILE A 143 7.43 -10.39 -5.28
N ASN A 144 7.31 -11.31 -4.31
CA ASN A 144 7.76 -11.07 -2.94
C ASN A 144 9.27 -10.75 -2.91
N GLU A 145 10.09 -11.60 -3.53
CA GLU A 145 11.54 -11.38 -3.61
C GLU A 145 11.88 -10.04 -4.27
N LYS A 146 11.18 -9.65 -5.34
CA LYS A 146 11.36 -8.33 -5.97
C LYS A 146 11.00 -7.18 -5.02
N LEU A 147 9.84 -7.23 -4.37
CA LEU A 147 9.37 -6.17 -3.48
C LEU A 147 10.24 -6.02 -2.23
N GLU A 148 10.65 -7.13 -1.62
CA GLU A 148 11.44 -7.10 -0.37
C GLU A 148 12.94 -6.86 -0.63
N ARG A 149 13.42 -6.90 -1.88
CA ARG A 149 14.85 -6.75 -2.25
C ARG A 149 15.54 -5.52 -1.67
N LYS A 150 14.81 -4.40 -1.54
CA LYS A 150 15.35 -3.14 -1.01
C LYS A 150 15.11 -2.96 0.48
N GLU A 151 14.47 -3.93 1.13
CA GLU A 151 14.14 -3.91 2.55
C GLU A 151 13.35 -2.64 2.95
N ARG A 152 12.40 -2.23 2.11
CA ARG A 152 11.54 -1.05 2.36
C ARG A 152 10.06 -1.29 2.14
N VAL A 153 9.70 -2.44 1.59
CA VAL A 153 8.32 -2.86 1.37
C VAL A 153 8.17 -4.24 1.98
N GLY A 154 7.14 -4.44 2.80
CA GLY A 154 6.81 -5.78 3.30
C GLY A 154 5.79 -6.44 2.37
N ALA A 155 6.05 -7.65 1.87
CA ALA A 155 5.13 -8.34 0.97
C ALA A 155 4.51 -9.58 1.65
N TYR A 156 3.19 -9.76 1.49
CA TYR A 156 2.42 -10.78 2.21
C TYR A 156 1.43 -11.48 1.29
N GLN A 157 1.19 -12.77 1.57
CA GLN A 157 0.32 -13.64 0.77
C GLN A 157 -1.17 -13.47 1.13
N THR A 158 -1.47 -12.85 2.27
CA THR A 158 -2.85 -12.58 2.72
C THR A 158 -3.00 -11.14 3.19
N ILE A 159 -4.22 -10.65 3.11
CA ILE A 159 -4.60 -9.31 3.56
C ILE A 159 -4.34 -9.16 5.06
N GLU A 160 -4.73 -10.16 5.86
CA GLU A 160 -4.62 -10.15 7.31
C GLU A 160 -3.16 -10.01 7.74
N ARG A 161 -2.24 -10.71 7.07
CA ARG A 161 -0.80 -10.60 7.37
C ARG A 161 -0.23 -9.22 7.01
N ALA A 162 -0.67 -8.64 5.89
CA ALA A 162 -0.26 -7.28 5.51
C ALA A 162 -0.78 -6.24 6.50
N VAL A 163 -2.06 -6.33 6.88
CA VAL A 163 -2.68 -5.40 7.84
C VAL A 163 -2.10 -5.56 9.23
N TRP A 164 -1.91 -6.80 9.69
CA TRP A 164 -1.27 -7.09 10.98
C TRP A 164 0.16 -6.54 11.06
N SER A 165 0.91 -6.57 9.95
CA SER A 165 2.23 -5.92 9.90
C SER A 165 2.16 -4.42 10.19
N LEU A 166 1.20 -3.71 9.57
CA LEU A 166 0.97 -2.30 9.85
C LEU A 166 0.54 -2.06 11.30
N SER A 167 -0.32 -2.92 11.86
CA SER A 167 -0.76 -2.79 13.25
C SER A 167 0.40 -2.96 14.23
N LEU A 168 1.29 -3.92 13.97
CA LEU A 168 2.50 -4.15 14.74
C LEU A 168 3.44 -2.94 14.72
N LEU A 169 3.60 -2.28 13.56
CA LEU A 169 4.38 -1.04 13.44
C LEU A 169 3.75 0.12 14.21
N ARG A 170 2.41 0.18 14.27
CA ARG A 170 1.69 1.16 15.08
C ARG A 170 1.85 0.88 16.58
N GLU A 171 1.70 -0.37 17.00
CA GLU A 171 1.87 -0.78 18.40
C GLU A 171 3.28 -0.45 18.92
N ARG A 172 4.32 -0.73 18.12
CA ARG A 172 5.70 -0.32 18.44
C ARG A 172 5.81 1.18 18.63
N GLN A 173 5.24 1.98 17.73
CA GLN A 173 5.30 3.43 17.83
C GLN A 173 4.62 3.94 19.11
N GLN A 174 3.44 3.40 19.45
CA GLN A 174 2.74 3.73 20.70
C GLN A 174 3.55 3.37 21.94
N PHE A 175 4.24 2.23 21.92
CA PHE A 175 5.13 1.82 23.00
C PHE A 175 6.27 2.82 23.19
N LEU A 176 6.93 3.22 22.10
CA LEU A 176 8.03 4.20 22.11
C LEU A 176 7.59 5.61 22.53
N GLU A 177 6.34 6.00 22.26
CA GLU A 177 5.78 7.27 22.71
C GLU A 177 5.56 7.28 24.23
N LYS A 178 5.05 6.17 24.79
CA LYS A 178 4.83 6.03 26.24
C LYS A 178 6.14 6.07 27.03
N THR A 179 7.19 5.41 26.54
CA THR A 179 8.50 5.36 27.24
C THR A 179 9.26 6.68 27.22
N LYS A 180 8.93 7.63 26.32
CA LYS A 180 9.51 8.97 26.30
C LYS A 180 8.83 9.96 27.24
N THR A 181 7.66 9.60 27.78
CA THR A 181 6.83 10.46 28.63
C THR A 181 7.08 10.21 30.14
N HIS A 182 8.03 9.32 30.45
CA HIS A 182 8.55 9.03 31.80
C HIS A 182 10.05 9.32 31.84
#